data_AF-B3VMJ7-F1
#
_entry.id   AF-B3VMJ7-F1
#
_cell.length_a   1.000
_cell.length_b   1.000
_cell.length_c   1.000
_cell.angle_alpha   90.00
_cell.angle_beta   90.00
_cell.angle_gamma   90.00
#
_symmetry.space_group_name_H-M   'P 1'
#
loop_
_entity.id
_entity.type
_entity.pdbx_description
1 polymer ?
#
loop_
_entity_poly.entity_id
_entity_poly.type
_entity_poly.pdbx_seq_one_letter_code
_entity_poly.pdbx_strand_id
1 'polypeptide(L)'
;SGKVIGIRVFSREDDDELPAGVNELVRVYVAQKRKISDGDKLAGRHGNKGVIGKILPVEDMPFLPDGTPVDIILNTHGVPRRMNIGQILETHLGWVAKAGWNIDVAAGTPEWASKLPEQLYSAPVDSIVSTPVFDGAREEELAGLLGSTLPNRDGDVMVNADGKATLFDGRSGEPFPYPVTVGYMYILKLHHLVDDK
;
A
#
# COMPACT_ATOMS: atom_id res chain seq x y z
N SER A 1 -3.62 -25.91 10.09
CA SER A 1 -2.56 -26.56 10.91
C SER A 1 -1.72 -25.48 11.58
N GLY A 2 -1.17 -25.72 12.76
CA GLY A 2 -0.45 -24.71 13.54
C GLY A 2 0.51 -25.33 14.54
N LYS A 3 1.19 -24.49 15.32
CA LYS A 3 2.06 -24.92 16.42
C LYS A 3 1.34 -24.71 17.73
N VAL A 4 1.44 -25.68 18.64
CA VAL A 4 1.04 -25.48 20.03
C VAL A 4 2.01 -24.47 20.64
N ILE A 5 1.46 -23.38 21.17
CA ILE A 5 2.24 -22.30 21.80
C ILE A 5 2.05 -22.23 23.31
N GLY A 6 1.05 -22.94 23.84
CA GLY A 6 0.79 -22.99 25.26
C GLY A 6 -0.25 -24.04 25.60
N ILE A 7 -0.10 -24.60 26.79
CA ILE A 7 -1.06 -25.51 27.39
C ILE A 7 -1.34 -24.95 28.79
N ARG A 8 -2.62 -24.76 29.11
CA ARG A 8 -3.05 -24.34 30.44
C ARG A 8 -3.98 -25.40 30.99
N VAL A 9 -3.54 -26.06 32.03
CA VAL A 9 -4.28 -27.09 32.77
C VAL A 9 -4.88 -26.43 33.99
N PHE A 10 -6.13 -26.77 34.29
CA PHE A 10 -6.82 -26.40 35.52
C PHE A 10 -7.34 -27.68 36.17
N SER A 11 -7.11 -27.87 37.45
CA SER A 11 -7.50 -29.09 38.18
C SER A 11 -8.22 -28.74 39.49
N ARG A 12 -9.30 -29.47 39.78
CA ARG A 12 -10.00 -29.36 41.07
C ARG A 12 -9.12 -29.80 42.24
N GLU A 13 -8.15 -30.69 41.98
CA GLU A 13 -7.18 -31.14 42.99
C GLU A 13 -6.17 -30.03 43.34
N ASP A 14 -5.93 -29.10 42.42
CA ASP A 14 -5.02 -27.96 42.58
C ASP A 14 -5.75 -26.70 43.09
N ASP A 15 -6.99 -26.84 43.58
CA ASP A 15 -7.87 -25.75 44.06
C ASP A 15 -8.25 -24.72 42.98
N ASP A 16 -8.26 -25.12 41.71
CA ASP A 16 -8.78 -24.27 40.63
C ASP A 16 -10.31 -24.21 40.63
N GLU A 17 -10.85 -23.02 40.43
CA GLU A 17 -12.30 -22.81 40.35
C GLU A 17 -12.86 -23.37 39.04
N LEU A 18 -13.58 -24.50 39.14
CA LEU A 18 -14.14 -25.23 38.00
C LEU A 18 -15.67 -25.41 38.10
N PRO A 19 -16.41 -25.41 36.97
CA PRO A 19 -17.84 -25.71 36.96
C PRO A 19 -18.18 -27.03 37.66
N ALA A 20 -19.38 -27.12 38.24
CA ALA A 20 -19.84 -28.33 38.92
C ALA A 20 -19.80 -29.56 37.99
N GLY A 21 -19.23 -30.66 38.47
CA GLY A 21 -19.08 -31.90 37.70
C GLY A 21 -17.84 -31.97 36.80
N VAL A 22 -17.01 -30.92 36.75
CA VAL A 22 -15.72 -30.93 36.04
C VAL A 22 -14.57 -31.13 37.03
N ASN A 23 -13.72 -32.12 36.77
CA ASN A 23 -12.55 -32.43 37.61
C ASN A 23 -11.26 -31.79 37.07
N GLU A 24 -11.10 -31.75 35.75
CA GLU A 24 -9.94 -31.18 35.07
C GLU A 24 -10.37 -30.47 33.78
N LEU A 25 -9.74 -29.34 33.45
CA LEU A 25 -9.95 -28.58 32.23
C LEU A 25 -8.60 -28.25 31.58
N VAL A 26 -8.40 -28.69 30.35
CA VAL A 26 -7.17 -28.39 29.59
C VAL A 26 -7.49 -27.47 28.41
N ARG A 27 -6.81 -26.31 28.35
CA ARG A 27 -6.83 -25.39 27.21
C ARG A 27 -5.51 -25.47 26.47
N VAL A 28 -5.58 -25.81 25.19
CA VAL A 28 -4.41 -25.84 24.30
C VAL A 28 -4.50 -24.67 23.31
N TYR A 29 -3.50 -23.80 23.33
CA TYR A 29 -3.40 -22.66 22.42
C TYR A 29 -2.59 -23.08 21.20
N VAL A 30 -3.22 -23.01 20.02
CA VAL A 30 -2.59 -23.34 18.74
C VAL A 30 -2.48 -22.06 17.90
N ALA A 31 -1.27 -21.66 17.54
CA ALA A 31 -1.01 -20.52 16.68
C ALA A 31 -0.73 -20.97 15.24
N GLN A 32 -1.28 -20.24 14.27
CA GLN A 32 -1.04 -20.46 12.85
C GLN A 32 -0.51 -19.18 12.21
N LYS A 33 0.64 -19.28 11.51
CA LYS A 33 1.15 -18.19 10.67
C LYS A 33 0.59 -18.36 9.25
N ARG A 34 -0.46 -17.61 8.92
CA ARG A 34 -1.10 -17.66 7.59
C ARG A 34 -0.46 -16.65 6.65
N LYS A 35 0.10 -17.13 5.54
CA LYS A 35 0.55 -16.28 4.43
C LYS A 35 -0.66 -15.71 3.68
N ILE A 36 -0.40 -14.79 2.78
CA ILE A 36 -1.41 -14.32 1.82
C ILE A 36 -1.61 -15.40 0.75
N SER A 37 -2.86 -15.64 0.38
CA SER A 37 -3.25 -16.71 -0.54
C SER A 37 -4.27 -16.21 -1.55
N ASP A 38 -4.36 -16.87 -2.71
CA ASP A 38 -5.45 -16.62 -3.65
C ASP A 38 -6.81 -16.81 -2.96
N GLY A 39 -7.73 -15.87 -3.18
CA GLY A 39 -9.03 -15.82 -2.50
C GLY A 39 -9.06 -14.99 -1.21
N ASP A 40 -7.91 -14.66 -0.60
CA ASP A 40 -7.88 -13.74 0.55
C ASP A 40 -8.42 -12.36 0.15
N LYS A 41 -9.15 -11.72 1.06
CA LYS A 41 -9.75 -10.40 0.80
C LYS A 41 -8.82 -9.27 1.20
N LEU A 42 -8.56 -8.37 0.26
CA LEU A 42 -7.82 -7.13 0.45
C LEU A 42 -8.74 -5.91 0.28
N ALA A 43 -8.38 -4.80 0.91
CA ALA A 43 -9.03 -3.52 0.69
C ALA A 43 -8.08 -2.34 0.87
N GLY A 44 -8.29 -1.27 0.10
CA GLY A 44 -7.74 0.04 0.41
C GLY A 44 -8.64 0.82 1.36
N ARG A 45 -8.20 2.02 1.73
CA ARG A 45 -8.92 2.92 2.65
C ARG A 45 -10.17 3.57 2.04
N HIS A 46 -10.28 3.56 0.70
CA HIS A 46 -11.33 4.23 -0.07
C HIS A 46 -12.47 3.29 -0.49
N GLY A 47 -12.66 2.18 0.23
CA GLY A 47 -13.69 1.19 -0.05
C GLY A 47 -13.47 0.33 -1.30
N ASN A 48 -12.34 0.52 -2.00
CA ASN A 48 -11.85 -0.41 -3.01
C ASN A 48 -11.49 -1.74 -2.32
N LYS A 49 -12.19 -2.82 -2.69
CA LYS A 49 -12.04 -4.14 -2.08
C LYS A 49 -12.18 -5.22 -3.13
N GLY A 50 -11.42 -6.29 -2.95
CA GLY A 50 -11.39 -7.43 -3.86
C GLY A 50 -10.82 -8.65 -3.17
N VAL A 51 -11.00 -9.81 -3.80
CA VAL A 51 -10.23 -11.02 -3.44
C VAL A 51 -9.01 -11.10 -4.36
N ILE A 52 -7.94 -11.70 -3.87
CA ILE A 52 -6.76 -11.97 -4.69
C ILE A 52 -7.13 -12.99 -5.75
N GLY A 53 -7.06 -12.59 -7.02
CA GLY A 53 -7.37 -13.48 -8.14
C GLY A 53 -6.21 -14.39 -8.52
N LYS A 54 -4.97 -13.88 -8.40
CA LYS A 54 -3.74 -14.62 -8.71
C LYS A 54 -2.53 -13.94 -8.06
N ILE A 55 -1.67 -14.73 -7.44
CA ILE A 55 -0.31 -14.33 -7.04
C ILE A 55 0.66 -14.77 -8.14
N LEU A 56 1.28 -13.79 -8.81
CA LEU A 56 2.25 -14.05 -9.88
C LEU A 56 3.66 -14.23 -9.30
N PRO A 57 4.54 -14.98 -10.01
CA PRO A 57 5.98 -14.87 -9.81
C PRO A 57 6.47 -13.43 -9.98
N VAL A 58 7.58 -13.07 -9.34
CA VAL A 58 8.08 -11.69 -9.33
C VAL A 58 8.56 -11.25 -10.72
N GLU A 59 9.15 -12.17 -11.49
CA GLU A 59 9.62 -11.99 -12.85
C GLU A 59 8.49 -11.75 -13.86
N ASP A 60 7.28 -12.20 -13.55
CA ASP A 60 6.09 -12.04 -14.40
C ASP A 60 5.40 -10.68 -14.20
N MET A 61 5.76 -9.94 -13.14
CA MET A 61 5.12 -8.68 -12.80
C MET A 61 5.59 -7.56 -13.73
N PRO A 62 4.70 -6.62 -14.10
CA PRO A 62 5.11 -5.37 -14.71
C PRO A 62 6.16 -4.66 -13.85
N PHE A 63 7.21 -4.15 -14.47
CA PHE A 63 8.32 -3.52 -13.76
C PHE A 63 8.66 -2.13 -14.34
N LEU A 64 9.19 -1.27 -13.47
CA LEU A 64 9.66 0.07 -13.79
C LEU A 64 10.98 0.03 -14.58
N PRO A 65 11.42 1.12 -15.23
CA PRO A 65 12.65 1.15 -16.02
C PRO A 65 13.92 0.76 -15.24
N ASP A 66 13.93 0.96 -13.92
CA ASP A 66 15.02 0.57 -13.03
C ASP A 66 15.01 -0.92 -12.63
N GLY A 67 14.05 -1.70 -13.16
CA GLY A 67 13.87 -3.12 -12.86
C GLY A 67 12.97 -3.39 -11.65
N THR A 68 12.44 -2.38 -10.97
CA THR A 68 11.59 -2.58 -9.79
C THR A 68 10.21 -3.12 -10.20
N PRO A 69 9.82 -4.35 -9.79
CA PRO A 69 8.49 -4.88 -10.07
C PRO A 69 7.42 -4.20 -9.21
N VAL A 70 6.21 -4.04 -9.75
CA VAL A 70 5.07 -3.58 -8.95
C VAL A 70 4.57 -4.69 -8.01
N ASP A 71 4.05 -4.31 -6.84
CA ASP A 71 3.57 -5.30 -5.85
C ASP A 71 2.12 -5.76 -6.09
N ILE A 72 1.26 -4.85 -6.56
CA ILE A 72 -0.17 -5.10 -6.75
C ILE A 72 -0.69 -4.36 -7.97
N ILE A 73 -1.56 -5.03 -8.74
CA ILE A 73 -2.21 -4.46 -9.92
C ILE A 73 -3.70 -4.28 -9.63
N LEU A 74 -4.17 -3.04 -9.64
CA LEU A 74 -5.58 -2.70 -9.45
C LEU A 74 -6.24 -2.39 -10.79
N ASN A 75 -7.46 -2.91 -11.00
CA ASN A 75 -8.18 -2.72 -12.26
C ASN A 75 -8.77 -1.30 -12.38
N THR A 76 -8.41 -0.61 -13.45
CA THR A 76 -8.86 0.76 -13.79
C THR A 76 -10.37 0.88 -13.91
N HIS A 77 -11.07 -0.11 -14.47
CA HIS A 77 -12.53 -0.11 -14.63
C HIS A 77 -13.29 0.00 -13.30
N GLY A 78 -12.64 -0.36 -12.19
CA GLY A 78 -13.22 -0.29 -10.86
C GLY A 78 -13.34 1.12 -10.29
N VAL A 79 -12.56 2.08 -10.79
CA VAL A 79 -12.35 3.39 -10.16
C VAL A 79 -13.44 4.41 -10.54
N PRO A 80 -13.67 4.75 -11.83
CA PRO A 80 -14.54 5.87 -12.19
C PRO A 80 -15.99 5.66 -11.71
N ARG A 81 -16.49 4.43 -11.83
CA ARG A 81 -17.87 4.08 -11.47
C ARG A 81 -18.16 4.15 -9.96
N ARG A 82 -17.13 4.14 -9.12
CA ARG A 82 -17.27 4.12 -7.65
C ARG A 82 -17.07 5.49 -7.01
N MET A 83 -16.74 6.50 -7.81
CA MET A 83 -16.51 7.88 -7.35
C MET A 83 -15.53 7.98 -6.17
N ASN A 84 -14.58 7.04 -6.08
CA ASN A 84 -13.59 6.98 -5.00
C ASN A 84 -12.19 7.34 -5.52
N ILE A 85 -12.09 8.54 -6.11
CA ILE A 85 -10.86 9.08 -6.71
C ILE A 85 -9.74 9.28 -5.69
N GLY A 86 -10.08 9.38 -4.40
CA GLY A 86 -9.12 9.50 -3.30
C GLY A 86 -8.04 8.41 -3.31
N GLN A 87 -8.32 7.21 -3.84
CA GLN A 87 -7.31 6.17 -4.00
C GLN A 87 -6.23 6.56 -5.02
N ILE A 88 -6.59 7.30 -6.08
CA ILE A 88 -5.64 7.76 -7.11
C ILE A 88 -4.81 8.92 -6.56
N LEU A 89 -5.46 9.85 -5.84
CA LEU A 89 -4.77 10.94 -5.13
C LEU A 89 -3.78 10.37 -4.11
N GLU A 90 -4.18 9.33 -3.36
CA GLU A 90 -3.29 8.61 -2.45
C GLU A 90 -2.12 7.96 -3.19
N THR A 91 -2.34 7.29 -4.32
CA THR A 91 -1.26 6.67 -5.11
C THR A 91 -0.21 7.70 -5.53
N HIS A 92 -0.64 8.86 -6.01
CA HIS A 92 0.26 9.95 -6.40
C HIS A 92 1.03 10.52 -5.21
N LEU A 93 0.33 10.84 -4.12
CA LEU A 93 0.99 11.36 -2.92
C LEU A 93 1.93 10.33 -2.30
N GLY A 94 1.57 9.05 -2.35
CA GLY A 94 2.40 7.95 -1.90
C GLY A 94 3.67 7.79 -2.72
N TRP A 95 3.62 8.02 -4.04
CA TRP A 95 4.83 8.08 -4.86
C TRP A 95 5.73 9.26 -4.47
N VAL A 96 5.16 10.47 -4.36
CA VAL A 96 5.89 11.67 -3.93
C VAL A 96 6.58 11.43 -2.58
N ALA A 97 5.86 10.85 -1.62
CA ALA A 97 6.39 10.52 -0.31
C ALA A 97 7.50 9.47 -0.36
N LYS A 98 7.39 8.46 -1.24
CA LYS A 98 8.41 7.43 -1.43
C LYS A 98 9.69 8.02 -2.03
N ALA A 99 9.55 8.75 -3.14
CA ALA A 99 10.67 9.31 -3.89
C ALA A 99 11.32 10.50 -3.16
N GLY A 100 10.59 11.18 -2.29
CA GLY A 100 10.97 12.50 -1.82
C GLY A 100 10.81 13.54 -2.92
N TRP A 101 10.95 14.81 -2.55
CA TRP A 101 10.80 15.92 -3.48
C TRP A 101 11.65 17.12 -3.06
N ASN A 102 11.92 18.00 -4.02
CA ASN A 102 12.54 19.29 -3.78
C ASN A 102 11.97 20.32 -4.74
N ILE A 103 11.24 21.31 -4.22
CA ILE A 103 10.65 22.40 -4.99
C ILE A 103 11.74 23.43 -5.29
N ASP A 104 11.96 23.76 -6.56
CA ASP A 104 12.84 24.86 -6.93
C ASP A 104 12.18 26.20 -6.58
N VAL A 105 12.74 26.87 -5.57
CA VAL A 105 12.31 28.19 -5.09
C VAL A 105 13.33 29.29 -5.40
N ALA A 106 14.37 29.00 -6.22
CA ALA A 106 15.43 29.97 -6.52
C ALA A 106 14.91 31.22 -7.24
N ALA A 107 13.90 31.06 -8.10
CA ALA A 107 13.22 32.15 -8.80
C ALA A 107 11.99 32.72 -8.03
N GLY A 108 11.80 32.31 -6.77
CA GLY A 108 10.61 32.56 -5.97
C GLY A 108 9.71 31.32 -5.86
N THR A 109 8.82 31.30 -4.87
CA THR A 109 7.88 30.19 -4.65
C THR A 109 6.87 30.10 -5.80
N PRO A 110 6.74 28.92 -6.45
CA PRO A 110 5.70 28.72 -7.47
C PRO A 110 4.29 29.00 -6.94
N GLU A 111 3.39 29.48 -7.80
CA GLU A 111 2.01 29.83 -7.40
C GLU A 111 1.27 28.67 -6.73
N TRP A 112 1.43 27.45 -7.26
CA TRP A 112 0.83 26.23 -6.70
C TRP A 112 1.36 25.88 -5.31
N ALA A 113 2.59 26.29 -4.98
CA ALA A 113 3.24 26.05 -3.69
C ALA A 113 3.06 27.21 -2.69
N SER A 114 2.37 28.29 -3.09
CA SER A 114 2.23 29.51 -2.28
C SER A 114 1.55 29.29 -0.92
N LYS A 115 0.70 28.27 -0.81
CA LYS A 115 -0.01 27.90 0.42
C LYS A 115 0.64 26.74 1.17
N LEU A 116 1.65 26.11 0.58
CA LEU A 116 2.39 25.05 1.24
C LEU A 116 3.28 25.67 2.33
N PRO A 117 3.27 25.13 3.56
CA PRO A 117 4.26 25.45 4.57
C PRO A 117 5.68 25.24 4.02
N GLU A 118 6.62 26.14 4.36
CA GLU A 118 8.02 26.06 3.91
C GLU A 118 8.68 24.72 4.27
N GLN A 119 8.24 24.08 5.36
CA GLN A 119 8.72 22.76 5.77
C GLN A 119 8.39 21.66 4.76
N LEU A 120 7.43 21.89 3.87
CA LEU A 120 7.04 20.97 2.80
C LEU A 120 7.68 21.34 1.45
N TYR A 121 8.61 22.31 1.39
CA TYR A 121 9.30 22.61 0.13
C TYR A 121 10.30 21.52 -0.28
N SER A 122 10.79 20.75 0.66
CA SER A 122 11.63 19.59 0.39
C SER A 122 11.38 18.50 1.40
N ALA A 123 11.42 17.25 0.97
CA ALA A 123 11.41 16.11 1.88
C ALA A 123 12.28 14.97 1.33
N PRO A 124 12.98 14.23 2.21
CA PRO A 124 13.80 13.09 1.80
C PRO A 124 12.93 11.93 1.27
N VAL A 125 13.59 10.94 0.66
CA VAL A 125 13.00 9.64 0.34
C VAL A 125 12.33 9.01 1.57
N ASP A 126 11.29 8.21 1.36
CA ASP A 126 10.57 7.48 2.42
C ASP A 126 9.98 8.40 3.53
N SER A 127 9.52 9.59 3.14
CA SER A 127 8.92 10.55 4.08
C SER A 127 7.51 10.16 4.49
N ILE A 128 7.19 10.34 5.78
CA ILE A 128 5.82 10.25 6.27
C ILE A 128 5.11 11.58 6.05
N VAL A 129 3.90 11.53 5.49
CA VAL A 129 3.08 12.72 5.21
C VAL A 129 1.70 12.56 5.82
N SER A 130 1.05 13.68 6.12
CA SER A 130 -0.31 13.73 6.64
C SER A 130 -1.18 14.60 5.75
N THR A 131 -2.37 14.10 5.42
CA THR A 131 -3.42 14.82 4.70
C THR A 131 -4.68 14.80 5.57
N PRO A 132 -4.90 15.83 6.41
CA PRO A 132 -6.07 15.90 7.27
C PRO A 132 -7.36 15.83 6.46
N VAL A 133 -8.38 15.19 7.02
CA VAL A 133 -9.69 15.12 6.36
C VAL A 133 -10.24 16.54 6.25
N PHE A 134 -10.65 16.94 5.04
CA PHE A 134 -11.16 18.27 4.67
C PHE A 134 -10.15 19.44 4.64
N ASP A 135 -8.89 19.21 5.02
CA ASP A 135 -7.81 20.23 4.98
C ASP A 135 -6.50 19.63 4.43
N GLY A 136 -6.65 18.68 3.52
CA GLY A 136 -5.56 17.92 2.93
C GLY A 136 -4.90 18.62 1.74
N ALA A 137 -3.92 17.91 1.16
CA ALA A 137 -3.24 18.35 -0.06
C ALA A 137 -4.25 18.60 -1.20
N ARG A 138 -4.11 19.75 -1.86
CA ARG A 138 -4.94 20.16 -3.00
C ARG A 138 -4.43 19.53 -4.29
N GLU A 139 -5.28 19.48 -5.31
CA GLU A 139 -4.92 18.88 -6.61
C GLU A 139 -3.74 19.60 -7.28
N GLU A 140 -3.72 20.93 -7.23
CA GLU A 140 -2.65 21.76 -7.79
C GLU A 140 -1.31 21.52 -7.07
N GLU A 141 -1.36 21.41 -5.74
CA GLU A 141 -0.19 21.13 -4.90
C GLU A 141 0.37 19.74 -5.22
N LEU A 142 -0.51 18.74 -5.34
CA LEU A 142 -0.12 17.36 -5.65
C LEU A 142 0.49 17.24 -7.06
N ALA A 143 -0.09 17.91 -8.06
CA ALA A 143 0.45 17.94 -9.42
C ALA A 143 1.83 18.61 -9.46
N GLY A 144 2.01 19.72 -8.75
CA GLY A 144 3.31 20.40 -8.63
C GLY A 144 4.37 19.54 -7.93
N LEU A 145 3.97 18.84 -6.86
CA LEU A 145 4.86 17.92 -6.14
C LEU A 145 5.29 16.73 -7.01
N LEU A 146 4.39 16.14 -7.82
CA LEU A 146 4.76 15.09 -8.76
C LEU A 146 5.85 15.53 -9.73
N GLY A 147 5.75 16.77 -10.24
CA GLY A 147 6.77 17.37 -11.11
C GLY A 147 8.09 17.71 -10.42
N SER A 148 8.16 17.63 -9.10
CA SER A 148 9.33 18.01 -8.28
C SER A 148 9.95 16.82 -7.53
N THR A 149 9.60 15.59 -7.92
CA THR A 149 10.11 14.36 -7.27
C THR A 149 11.61 14.18 -7.51
N LEU A 150 12.29 13.62 -6.52
CA LEU A 150 13.73 13.34 -6.63
C LEU A 150 13.98 12.14 -7.57
N PRO A 151 15.09 12.15 -8.31
CA PRO A 151 15.49 10.99 -9.11
C PRO A 151 15.89 9.81 -8.22
N ASN A 152 15.90 8.62 -8.80
CA ASN A 152 16.44 7.42 -8.16
C ASN A 152 17.98 7.49 -8.05
N ARG A 153 18.60 6.40 -7.56
CA ARG A 153 20.05 6.29 -7.38
C ARG A 153 20.87 6.51 -8.66
N ASP A 154 20.27 6.26 -9.83
CA ASP A 154 20.90 6.30 -11.14
C ASP A 154 20.70 7.67 -11.83
N GLY A 155 19.97 8.59 -11.17
CA GLY A 155 19.70 9.94 -11.68
C GLY A 155 18.42 10.05 -12.50
N ASP A 156 17.62 8.98 -12.56
CA ASP A 156 16.43 8.91 -13.39
C ASP A 156 15.15 9.21 -12.59
N VAL A 157 14.24 10.00 -13.18
CA VAL A 157 12.91 10.25 -12.64
C VAL A 157 11.94 9.20 -13.21
N MET A 158 11.45 8.30 -12.36
CA MET A 158 10.65 7.15 -12.81
C MET A 158 9.19 7.49 -13.17
N VAL A 159 8.60 8.47 -12.50
CA VAL A 159 7.19 8.85 -12.66
C VAL A 159 7.13 10.29 -13.13
N ASN A 160 6.40 10.51 -14.22
CA ASN A 160 6.21 11.83 -14.82
C ASN A 160 5.29 12.71 -13.96
N ALA A 161 5.22 14.00 -14.31
CA ALA A 161 4.34 14.96 -13.63
C ALA A 161 2.83 14.60 -13.70
N ASP A 162 2.41 13.75 -14.64
CA ASP A 162 1.03 13.22 -14.71
C ASP A 162 0.79 12.00 -13.79
N GLY A 163 1.78 11.63 -12.99
CA GLY A 163 1.72 10.51 -12.06
C GLY A 163 1.78 9.14 -12.74
N LYS A 164 2.29 9.07 -13.98
CA LYS A 164 2.44 7.83 -14.74
C LYS A 164 3.89 7.51 -15.06
N ALA A 165 4.18 6.23 -15.22
CA ALA A 165 5.48 5.71 -15.62
C ALA A 165 5.34 4.78 -16.82
N THR A 166 6.42 4.63 -17.58
CA THR A 166 6.55 3.53 -18.54
C THR A 166 6.80 2.25 -17.75
N LEU A 167 6.02 1.21 -18.05
CA LEU A 167 6.21 -0.12 -17.49
C LEU A 167 6.62 -1.09 -18.60
N PHE A 168 7.33 -2.14 -18.22
CA PHE A 168 7.68 -3.26 -19.08
C PHE A 168 6.89 -4.50 -18.65
N ASP A 169 6.45 -5.30 -19.61
CA ASP A 169 5.80 -6.57 -19.35
C ASP A 169 6.85 -7.63 -18.97
N GLY A 170 6.80 -8.13 -17.72
CA GLY A 170 7.71 -9.16 -17.22
C GLY A 170 7.70 -10.46 -18.04
N ARG A 171 6.62 -10.74 -18.79
CA ARG A 171 6.50 -11.97 -19.58
C ARG A 171 7.08 -11.87 -20.98
N SER A 172 6.81 -10.77 -21.68
CA SER A 172 7.28 -10.58 -23.05
C SER A 172 8.59 -9.78 -23.13
N GLY A 173 8.88 -8.95 -22.13
CA GLY A 173 9.99 -8.00 -22.12
C GLY A 173 9.68 -6.68 -22.83
N GLU A 174 8.56 -6.58 -23.54
CA GLU A 174 8.19 -5.38 -24.30
C GLU A 174 7.64 -4.28 -23.38
N PRO A 175 7.90 -3.00 -23.69
CA PRO A 175 7.26 -1.89 -22.98
C PRO A 175 5.76 -1.87 -23.25
N PHE A 176 4.96 -1.54 -22.24
CA PHE A 176 3.55 -1.25 -22.45
C PHE A 176 3.41 -0.04 -23.38
N PRO A 177 2.42 -0.05 -24.31
CA PRO A 177 2.31 0.99 -25.35
C PRO A 177 1.94 2.38 -24.81
N TYR A 178 1.48 2.48 -23.57
CA TYR A 178 1.07 3.72 -22.93
C TYR A 178 1.60 3.78 -21.50
N PRO A 179 1.91 4.99 -20.98
CA PRO A 179 2.31 5.16 -19.59
C PRO A 179 1.15 4.83 -18.65
N VAL A 180 1.47 4.18 -17.52
CA VAL A 180 0.52 3.66 -16.55
C VAL A 180 0.70 4.38 -15.23
N THR A 181 -0.39 4.70 -14.54
CA THR A 181 -0.32 5.28 -13.18
C THR A 181 0.34 4.30 -12.22
N VAL A 182 1.44 4.73 -11.59
CA VAL A 182 2.20 3.96 -10.59
C VAL A 182 2.37 4.82 -9.35
N GLY A 183 2.38 4.18 -8.19
CA GLY A 183 2.63 4.84 -6.92
C GLY A 183 2.44 3.89 -5.75
N TYR A 184 2.40 4.45 -4.54
CA TYR A 184 2.25 3.68 -3.31
C TYR A 184 0.86 3.88 -2.73
N MET A 185 0.15 2.78 -2.49
CA MET A 185 -1.16 2.78 -1.87
C MET A 185 -1.16 1.92 -0.62
N TYR A 186 -1.84 2.37 0.43
CA TYR A 186 -1.96 1.62 1.67
C TYR A 186 -3.08 0.56 1.58
N ILE A 187 -2.68 -0.71 1.53
CA ILE A 187 -3.58 -1.86 1.41
C ILE A 187 -3.67 -2.64 2.73
N LEU A 188 -4.90 -3.01 3.10
CA LEU A 188 -5.22 -3.76 4.30
C LEU A 188 -5.56 -5.22 3.94
N LYS A 189 -5.01 -6.17 4.69
CA LYS A 189 -5.47 -7.56 4.70
C LYS A 189 -6.68 -7.69 5.61
N LEU A 190 -7.82 -8.12 5.07
CA LEU A 190 -9.05 -8.26 5.85
C LEU A 190 -9.16 -9.66 6.44
N HIS A 191 -9.89 -9.77 7.56
CA HIS A 191 -10.22 -11.04 8.23
C HIS A 191 -11.35 -11.79 7.49
N HIS A 192 -11.26 -11.88 6.17
CA HIS A 192 -12.08 -12.73 5.32
C HIS A 192 -11.10 -13.56 4.47
N LEU A 193 -10.56 -14.59 5.09
CA LEU A 193 -9.52 -15.44 4.52
C LEU A 193 -10.15 -16.66 3.86
N VAL A 194 -9.51 -17.18 2.83
CA VAL A 194 -10.00 -18.39 2.14
C VAL A 194 -10.01 -19.60 3.08
N ASP A 195 -9.01 -19.71 3.96
CA ASP A 195 -8.88 -20.81 4.93
C ASP A 195 -10.05 -20.90 5.93
N ASP A 196 -10.82 -19.82 6.12
CA ASP A 196 -11.95 -19.74 7.05
C ASP A 196 -13.31 -19.82 6.34
N LYS A 197 -13.33 -19.99 5.02
CA LYS A 197 -14.55 -20.10 4.20
C LYS A 197 -14.69 -21.48 3.58
#